data_AF-X1PL02-F1
#
_entry.id   AF-X1PL02-F1
#
_cell.length_a   1.000
_cell.length_b   1.000
_cell.length_c   1.000
_cell.angle_alpha   90.00
_cell.angle_beta   90.00
_cell.angle_gamma   90.00
#
_symmetry.space_group_name_H-M   'P 1'
#
loop_
_entity.id
_entity.type
_entity.pdbx_description
1 polymer ?
#
loop_
_entity_poly.entity_id
_entity_poly.type
_entity_poly.pdbx_seq_one_letter_code
_entity_poly.pdbx_strand_id
1 'polypeptide(L)'
;MNRDIKFTDESKDPDGYIVEWFWDFGDGVSSTQENPTHQFKRGGEYTVRLTVTDDNYDSDDRIKNVKIIQTYDLTIEVKDVLGLKIANAEIGLYTGSVSIASGKTDTNGKLTFTEIAEGQYDIEVKVMGQTTTKTHSLSRP
;
A
#
# COMPACT_ATOMS: atom_id res chain seq x y z
N MET A 1 -5.64 -3.54 0.94
CA MET A 1 -6.83 -2.65 0.98
C MET A 1 -6.47 -1.34 0.28
N ASN A 2 -7.39 -0.71 -0.47
CA ASN A 2 -7.16 0.64 -0.99
C ASN A 2 -7.36 1.64 0.16
N ARG A 3 -6.35 2.46 0.44
CA ARG A 3 -6.39 3.47 1.50
C ARG A 3 -6.85 4.81 0.91
N ASP A 4 -7.76 5.47 1.61
CA ASP A 4 -8.15 6.86 1.33
C ASP A 4 -6.95 7.79 1.55
N ILE A 5 -6.64 8.62 0.56
CA ILE A 5 -5.64 9.67 0.66
C ILE A 5 -6.35 11.02 0.66
N LYS A 6 -6.11 11.80 1.71
CA LYS A 6 -6.62 13.16 1.85
C LYS A 6 -5.64 14.12 1.21
N PHE A 7 -6.16 14.96 0.33
CA PHE A 7 -5.44 16.08 -0.26
C PHE A 7 -5.88 17.37 0.43
N THR A 8 -4.93 18.27 0.59
CA THR A 8 -5.14 19.54 1.28
C THR A 8 -4.65 20.66 0.41
N ASP A 9 -5.52 21.65 0.20
CA ASP A 9 -5.13 22.92 -0.38
C ASP A 9 -4.39 23.79 0.65
N GLU A 10 -3.29 24.39 0.22
CA GLU A 10 -2.52 25.36 1.01
C GLU A 10 -2.35 26.69 0.25
N SER A 11 -3.08 26.85 -0.85
CA SER A 11 -3.02 28.03 -1.71
C SER A 11 -3.49 29.27 -0.97
N LYS A 12 -2.93 30.42 -1.36
CA LYS A 12 -3.23 31.72 -0.76
C LYS A 12 -3.27 32.76 -1.84
N ASP A 13 -4.27 33.62 -1.74
CA ASP A 13 -4.38 34.84 -2.52
C ASP A 13 -4.24 36.03 -1.55
N PRO A 14 -3.15 36.83 -1.64
CA PRO A 14 -2.93 37.97 -0.77
C PRO A 14 -3.88 39.16 -0.98
N ASP A 15 -4.47 39.30 -2.17
CA ASP A 15 -5.31 40.43 -2.56
C ASP A 15 -6.76 40.07 -2.90
N GLY A 16 -7.13 38.79 -2.81
CA GLY A 16 -8.48 38.31 -3.05
C GLY A 16 -8.82 36.99 -2.35
N TYR A 17 -9.53 36.11 -3.06
CA TYR A 17 -9.87 34.77 -2.61
C TYR A 17 -9.97 33.77 -3.77
N ILE A 18 -9.72 32.51 -3.48
CA ILE A 18 -9.81 31.42 -4.46
C ILE A 18 -11.29 31.09 -4.72
N VAL A 19 -11.65 31.00 -5.99
CA VAL A 19 -13.02 30.71 -6.45
C VAL A 19 -13.19 29.30 -7.03
N GLU A 20 -12.11 28.68 -7.52
CA GLU A 20 -12.15 27.34 -8.09
C GLU A 20 -10.91 26.50 -7.75
N TRP A 21 -11.13 25.19 -7.60
CA TRP A 21 -10.09 24.18 -7.44
C TRP A 21 -10.26 23.10 -8.49
N PHE A 22 -9.17 22.62 -9.05
CA PHE A 22 -9.13 21.46 -9.92
C PHE A 22 -7.95 20.58 -9.56
N TRP A 23 -8.26 19.39 -9.05
CA TRP A 23 -7.30 18.34 -8.77
C TRP A 23 -7.29 17.34 -9.92
N ASP A 24 -6.12 17.09 -10.50
CA ASP A 24 -5.84 15.93 -11.34
C ASP A 24 -4.95 14.98 -10.55
N PHE A 25 -5.41 13.76 -10.26
CA PHE A 25 -4.66 12.80 -9.46
C PHE A 25 -3.63 12.01 -10.28
N GLY A 26 -3.57 12.20 -11.61
CA GLY A 26 -2.63 11.51 -12.49
C GLY A 26 -2.99 10.06 -12.79
N ASP A 27 -4.16 9.59 -12.34
CA ASP A 27 -4.70 8.25 -12.61
C ASP A 27 -5.94 8.27 -13.54
N GLY A 28 -6.22 9.44 -14.12
CA GLY A 28 -7.39 9.68 -14.97
C GLY A 28 -8.65 10.10 -14.21
N VAL A 29 -8.55 10.29 -12.89
CA VAL A 29 -9.63 10.84 -12.05
C VAL A 29 -9.26 12.27 -11.62
N SER A 30 -10.27 13.12 -11.51
CA SER A 30 -10.15 14.50 -11.04
C SER A 30 -11.19 14.84 -9.98
N SER A 31 -11.02 15.99 -9.31
CA SER A 31 -11.98 16.55 -8.36
C SER A 31 -11.98 18.08 -8.41
N THR A 32 -13.12 18.69 -8.11
CA THR A 32 -13.27 20.15 -7.95
C THR A 32 -13.50 20.57 -6.50
N GLN A 33 -13.35 19.64 -5.55
CA GLN A 33 -13.39 19.97 -4.13
C GLN A 33 -12.08 20.63 -3.72
N GLU A 34 -12.14 21.59 -2.79
CA GLU A 34 -10.96 22.22 -2.18
C GLU A 34 -10.01 21.18 -1.56
N ASN A 35 -10.55 20.29 -0.72
CA ASN A 35 -9.79 19.28 0.02
C ASN A 35 -10.34 17.85 -0.23
N PRO A 36 -10.09 17.24 -1.41
CA PRO A 36 -10.70 15.97 -1.77
C PRO A 36 -10.06 14.79 -1.03
N THR A 37 -10.82 13.70 -0.96
CA THR A 37 -10.26 12.37 -0.65
C THR A 37 -10.28 11.52 -1.92
N HIS A 38 -9.16 10.86 -2.21
CA HIS A 38 -9.01 10.01 -3.39
C HIS A 38 -8.46 8.63 -3.05
N GLN A 39 -8.87 7.62 -3.81
CA GLN A 39 -8.38 6.24 -3.69
C GLN A 39 -7.71 5.81 -4.99
N PHE A 40 -6.39 5.61 -4.93
CA PHE A 40 -5.65 5.01 -6.03
C PHE A 40 -5.94 3.52 -6.12
N LYS A 41 -6.34 3.07 -7.32
CA LYS A 41 -6.69 1.65 -7.55
C LYS A 41 -5.47 0.74 -7.72
N ARG A 42 -4.30 1.31 -7.98
CA ARG A 42 -3.06 0.57 -8.24
C ARG A 42 -1.91 1.22 -7.47
N GLY A 43 -0.93 0.39 -7.11
CA GLY A 43 0.38 0.90 -6.73
C GLY A 43 1.05 1.54 -7.95
N GLY A 44 1.85 2.58 -7.70
CA GLY A 44 2.49 3.35 -8.76
C GLY A 44 2.97 4.70 -8.28
N GLU A 45 3.64 5.43 -9.17
CA GLU A 45 3.96 6.83 -8.97
C GLU A 45 2.99 7.66 -9.80
N TYR A 46 2.33 8.60 -9.14
CA TYR A 46 1.30 9.46 -9.71
C TYR A 46 1.73 10.91 -9.61
N THR A 47 1.59 11.65 -10.70
CA THR A 47 1.82 13.09 -10.72
C THR A 47 0.49 13.78 -10.43
N VAL A 48 0.32 14.26 -9.20
CA VAL A 48 -0.87 14.98 -8.77
C VAL A 48 -0.68 16.47 -9.04
N ARG A 49 -1.67 17.11 -9.65
CA ARG A 49 -1.72 18.55 -9.89
C ARG A 49 -2.93 19.16 -9.21
N LEU A 50 -2.73 20.26 -8.49
CA LEU A 50 -3.78 21.19 -8.11
C LEU A 50 -3.65 22.43 -9.00
N THR A 51 -4.74 22.86 -9.60
CA THR A 51 -4.88 24.17 -10.23
C THR A 51 -5.94 24.94 -9.47
N VAL A 52 -5.64 26.18 -9.08
CA VAL A 52 -6.58 27.09 -8.42
C VAL A 52 -6.81 28.31 -9.30
N THR A 53 -8.02 28.87 -9.23
CA THR A 53 -8.37 30.14 -9.88
C THR A 53 -8.84 31.12 -8.83
N ASP A 54 -8.36 32.36 -8.87
CA ASP A 54 -8.76 33.44 -7.97
C ASP A 54 -9.95 34.26 -8.49
N ASP A 55 -10.42 35.21 -7.69
CA ASP A 55 -11.55 36.08 -8.05
C ASP A 55 -11.23 37.10 -9.14
N ASN A 56 -9.95 37.22 -9.55
CA ASN A 56 -9.50 37.96 -10.73
C ASN A 56 -9.48 37.09 -12.00
N TYR A 57 -9.86 35.81 -11.90
CA TYR A 57 -9.81 34.81 -12.97
C TYR A 57 -8.39 34.45 -13.43
N ASP A 58 -7.38 34.74 -12.60
CA ASP A 58 -6.03 34.25 -12.80
C ASP A 58 -5.89 32.85 -12.17
N SER A 59 -5.07 32.00 -12.79
CA SER A 59 -4.85 30.63 -12.33
C SER A 59 -3.37 30.34 -12.12
N ASP A 60 -3.09 29.53 -11.09
CA ASP A 60 -1.77 28.94 -10.85
C ASP A 60 -1.91 27.45 -10.55
N ASP A 61 -0.84 26.69 -10.76
CA ASP A 61 -0.82 25.25 -10.53
C ASP A 61 0.38 24.78 -9.70
N ARG A 62 0.13 23.72 -8.92
CA ARG A 62 1.15 23.02 -8.15
C ARG A 62 1.12 21.53 -8.43
N ILE A 63 2.29 21.00 -8.74
CA ILE A 63 2.50 19.58 -9.04
C ILE A 63 3.29 18.89 -7.91
N LYS A 64 2.85 17.69 -7.53
CA LYS A 64 3.56 16.81 -6.59
C LYS A 64 3.47 15.35 -7.04
N ASN A 65 4.60 14.65 -7.00
CA ASN A 65 4.63 13.21 -7.21
C ASN A 65 4.26 12.48 -5.91
N VAL A 66 3.34 11.52 -6.01
CA VAL A 66 2.89 10.67 -4.91
C VAL A 66 3.17 9.23 -5.27
N LYS A 67 3.84 8.51 -4.37
CA LYS A 67 4.10 7.07 -4.52
C LYS A 67 3.09 6.27 -3.72
N ILE A 68 2.34 5.43 -4.41
CA ILE A 68 1.36 4.51 -3.84
C ILE A 68 1.96 3.12 -3.81
N ILE A 69 2.08 2.56 -2.61
CA ILE A 69 2.54 1.19 -2.41
C ILE A 69 1.32 0.34 -2.12
N GLN A 70 1.03 -0.61 -3.01
CA GLN A 70 -0.02 -1.58 -2.77
C GLN A 70 0.46 -2.61 -1.75
N THR A 71 -0.35 -2.86 -0.72
CA THR A 71 -0.06 -3.85 0.31
C THR A 71 -1.19 -4.87 0.48
N TYR A 72 -0.81 -6.06 0.98
CA TYR A 72 -1.64 -7.24 1.14
C TYR A 72 -1.34 -7.95 2.46
N ASP A 73 -2.30 -8.74 2.93
CA ASP A 73 -2.09 -9.66 4.04
C ASP A 73 -1.73 -11.03 3.49
N LEU A 74 -0.64 -11.60 3.98
CA LEU A 74 -0.17 -12.95 3.65
C LEU A 74 -0.42 -13.86 4.85
N THR A 75 -1.37 -14.77 4.72
CA THR A 75 -1.62 -15.80 5.74
C THR A 75 -1.00 -17.12 5.31
N ILE A 76 -0.15 -17.68 6.15
CA ILE A 76 0.49 -18.98 5.97
C ILE A 76 -0.11 -19.95 6.97
N GLU A 77 -0.58 -21.10 6.46
CA GLU A 77 -1.05 -22.21 7.28
C GLU A 77 -0.07 -23.38 7.17
N VAL A 78 0.49 -23.80 8.31
CA VAL A 78 1.44 -24.90 8.39
C VAL A 78 0.73 -26.15 8.86
N LYS A 79 0.86 -27.22 8.08
CA LYS A 79 0.31 -28.55 8.36
C LYS A 79 1.40 -29.60 8.28
N ASP A 80 1.23 -30.68 9.03
CA ASP A 80 2.05 -31.88 8.89
C ASP A 80 1.62 -32.71 7.66
N VAL A 81 2.30 -33.84 7.46
CA VAL A 81 2.01 -34.77 6.35
C VAL A 81 0.62 -35.41 6.42
N LEU A 82 -0.02 -35.39 7.60
CA LEU A 82 -1.37 -35.88 7.82
C LEU A 82 -2.42 -34.76 7.69
N GLY A 83 -2.00 -33.53 7.42
CA GLY A 83 -2.86 -32.35 7.33
C GLY A 83 -3.21 -31.72 8.69
N LEU A 84 -2.59 -32.17 9.78
CA LEU A 84 -2.78 -31.59 11.11
C LEU A 84 -2.03 -30.26 11.23
N LYS A 85 -2.69 -29.26 11.80
CA LYS A 85 -2.14 -27.91 11.99
C LYS A 85 -0.98 -27.93 12.97
N ILE A 86 0.11 -27.22 12.63
CA ILE A 86 1.31 -27.14 13.47
C ILE A 86 1.38 -25.76 14.11
N ALA A 87 1.19 -25.72 15.44
CA ALA A 87 1.40 -24.51 16.23
C ALA A 87 2.88 -24.24 16.51
N ASN A 88 3.23 -22.98 16.77
CA ASN A 88 4.59 -22.52 17.08
C ASN A 88 5.66 -22.83 16.00
N ALA A 89 5.25 -23.15 14.78
CA ALA A 89 6.16 -23.28 13.65
C ALA A 89 6.79 -21.91 13.36
N GLU A 90 8.11 -21.85 13.26
CA GLU A 90 8.85 -20.63 12.95
C GLU A 90 8.68 -20.31 11.47
N ILE A 91 8.32 -19.07 11.14
CA ILE A 91 8.16 -18.61 9.77
C ILE A 91 9.00 -17.35 9.59
N GLY A 92 9.79 -17.32 8.51
CA GLY A 92 10.50 -16.14 8.04
C GLY A 92 10.05 -15.76 6.64
N LEU A 93 9.89 -14.46 6.40
CA LEU A 93 9.60 -13.88 5.09
C LEU A 93 10.81 -13.09 4.62
N TYR A 94 11.26 -13.34 3.39
CA TYR A 94 12.50 -12.77 2.86
C TYR A 94 12.33 -12.18 1.46
N THR A 95 13.18 -11.21 1.14
CA THR A 95 13.44 -10.77 -0.24
C THR A 95 14.93 -11.00 -0.54
N GLY A 96 15.21 -12.06 -1.30
CA GLY A 96 16.59 -12.56 -1.42
C GLY A 96 17.14 -12.92 -0.04
N SER A 97 18.28 -12.33 0.35
CA SER A 97 18.89 -12.59 1.66
C SER A 97 18.38 -11.70 2.80
N VAL A 98 17.45 -10.78 2.54
CA VAL A 98 16.95 -9.83 3.54
C VAL A 98 15.71 -10.40 4.23
N SER A 99 15.74 -10.54 5.56
CA SER A 99 14.54 -10.87 6.34
C SER A 99 13.65 -9.62 6.47
N ILE A 100 12.38 -9.76 6.07
CA ILE A 100 11.37 -8.71 6.11
C ILE A 100 10.53 -8.83 7.37
N ALA A 101 10.11 -10.05 7.70
CA ALA A 101 9.29 -10.34 8.85
C ALA A 101 9.54 -11.78 9.32
N SER A 102 9.30 -12.04 10.59
CA SER A 102 9.29 -13.40 11.12
C SER A 102 8.26 -13.53 12.24
N GLY A 103 7.87 -14.77 12.52
CA GLY A 103 6.90 -15.05 13.57
C GLY A 103 6.73 -16.54 13.79
N LYS A 104 5.75 -16.87 14.63
CA LYS A 104 5.36 -18.24 14.91
C LYS A 104 3.89 -18.44 14.62
N THR A 105 3.51 -19.61 14.13
CA THR A 105 2.09 -19.94 13.96
C THR A 105 1.36 -19.98 15.30
N ASP A 106 0.09 -19.55 15.27
CA ASP A 106 -0.83 -19.66 16.39
C ASP A 106 -1.23 -21.12 16.67
N THR A 107 -2.12 -21.33 17.64
CA THR A 107 -2.65 -22.67 17.97
C THR A 107 -3.44 -23.33 16.84
N ASN A 108 -3.85 -22.56 15.83
CA ASN A 108 -4.51 -23.03 14.61
C ASN A 108 -3.53 -23.27 13.45
N GLY A 109 -2.23 -23.18 13.70
CA GLY A 109 -1.19 -23.37 12.69
C GLY A 109 -1.11 -22.24 11.67
N LYS A 110 -1.60 -21.04 12.00
CA LYS A 110 -1.60 -19.88 11.10
C LYS A 110 -0.70 -18.75 11.59
N LEU A 111 -0.05 -18.08 10.65
CA LEU A 111 0.58 -16.77 10.86
C LEU A 111 0.14 -15.84 9.73
N THR A 112 -0.25 -14.63 10.09
CA THR A 112 -0.61 -13.59 9.12
C THR A 112 0.41 -12.45 9.21
N PHE A 113 1.09 -12.18 8.09
CA PHE A 113 1.86 -10.96 7.91
C PHE A 113 0.97 -9.92 7.24
N THR A 114 0.81 -8.76 7.86
CA THR A 114 -0.06 -7.69 7.35
C THR A 114 0.74 -6.63 6.61
N GLU A 115 0.07 -5.91 5.71
CA GLU A 115 0.64 -4.76 4.98
C GLU A 115 1.94 -5.08 4.21
N ILE A 116 2.06 -6.29 3.68
CA ILE A 116 3.19 -6.67 2.84
C ILE A 116 3.02 -6.08 1.45
N ALA A 117 4.05 -5.39 0.96
CA ALA A 117 4.03 -4.80 -0.37
C ALA A 117 3.83 -5.86 -1.47
N GLU A 118 3.38 -5.42 -2.64
CA GLU A 118 3.40 -6.26 -3.83
C GLU A 118 4.86 -6.67 -4.17
N GLY A 119 5.07 -7.93 -4.50
CA GLY A 119 6.42 -8.44 -4.78
C GLY A 119 6.56 -9.95 -4.69
N GLN A 120 7.77 -10.43 -4.94
CA GLN A 120 8.15 -11.83 -4.79
C GLN A 120 8.92 -12.02 -3.49
N TYR A 121 8.53 -13.03 -2.72
CA TYR A 121 9.06 -13.31 -1.40
C TYR A 121 9.42 -14.78 -1.26
N ASP A 122 10.49 -15.06 -0.55
CA ASP A 122 10.81 -16.40 -0.08
C ASP A 122 10.24 -16.59 1.32
N ILE A 123 9.46 -17.65 1.50
CA ILE A 123 8.85 -18.03 2.76
C ILE A 123 9.62 -19.23 3.29
N GLU A 124 10.30 -19.06 4.41
CA GLU A 124 10.93 -20.15 5.14
C GLU A 124 10.01 -20.60 6.27
N VAL A 125 9.76 -21.90 6.35
CA VAL A 125 9.03 -22.54 7.44
C VAL A 125 9.96 -23.51 8.14
N LYS A 126 10.11 -23.35 9.46
CA LYS A 126 10.96 -24.18 10.30
C LYS A 126 10.15 -24.90 11.36
N VAL A 127 10.23 -26.22 11.35
CA VAL A 127 9.54 -27.13 12.28
C VAL A 127 10.56 -28.13 12.82
N MET A 128 10.71 -28.20 14.14
CA MET A 128 11.60 -29.15 14.82
C MET A 128 13.04 -29.20 14.25
N GLY A 129 13.57 -28.06 13.81
CA GLY A 129 14.94 -27.95 13.27
C GLY A 129 15.06 -28.24 11.77
N GLN A 130 13.99 -28.64 11.07
CA GLN A 130 13.96 -28.73 9.61
C GLN A 130 13.41 -27.45 9.01
N THR A 131 14.03 -26.97 7.91
CA THR A 131 13.61 -25.77 7.18
C THR A 131 13.14 -26.15 5.78
N THR A 132 12.01 -25.60 5.36
CA THR A 132 11.52 -25.64 3.98
C THR A 132 11.35 -24.22 3.47
N THR A 133 11.76 -23.97 2.24
CA THR A 133 11.62 -22.65 1.60
C THR A 133 10.71 -22.75 0.39
N LYS A 134 9.80 -21.80 0.25
CA LYS A 134 8.92 -21.65 -0.92
C LYS A 134 8.81 -20.20 -1.35
N THR A 135 9.03 -19.96 -2.63
CA THR A 135 8.81 -18.64 -3.23
C THR A 135 7.31 -18.40 -3.45
N HIS A 136 6.85 -17.20 -3.13
CA HIS A 136 5.48 -16.74 -3.31
C HIS A 136 5.45 -15.32 -3.86
N SER A 137 4.57 -15.08 -4.83
CA SER A 137 4.35 -13.74 -5.39
C SER A 137 3.07 -13.17 -4.80
N LEU A 138 3.19 -12.08 -4.07
CA LEU A 138 2.06 -11.23 -3.74
C LEU A 138 1.84 -10.29 -4.91
N SER A 139 0.71 -10.47 -5.58
CA SER A 139 0.26 -9.62 -6.67
C SER A 139 -1.25 -9.49 -6.60
N ARG A 140 -1.79 -8.50 -7.32
CA ARG A 140 -3.25 -8.40 -7.45
C ARG A 140 -3.80 -9.71 -8.07
N PRO A 141 -4.94 -10.23 -7.58
CA PRO A 141 -5.65 -11.30 -8.27
C PRO A 141 -6.12 -10.90 -9.67
#